data_AF-A0A7S2QE65-F1
#
_entry.id   AF-A0A7S2QE65-F1
#
_cell.length_a   1.000
_cell.length_b   1.000
_cell.length_c   1.000
_cell.angle_alpha   90.00
_cell.angle_beta   90.00
_cell.angle_gamma   90.00
#
_symmetry.space_group_name_H-M   'P 1'
#
loop_
_entity.id
_entity.type
_entity.pdbx_description
1 polymer ?
#
loop_
_entity_poly.entity_id
_entity_poly.type
_entity_poly.pdbx_seq_one_letter_code
_entity_poly.pdbx_strand_id
1 'polypeptide(L)'
;EELAAFYRGGFTKAQILRYWESECIPARAAKAKAKQGKAKAKAEGRKAPPRTPASQEEVVKRVSACKVIPVIKIDDVAHAVPLCRALKDGGIDVAEITFRTSCGPEAIREVCRDVEGVCVGAGTVLTPQQVDIAVDNGADFVVSPGFDQRVGERCRARKVLYLPGVVTPSEVMAASSRLRLTTLKFFPASNFGGAGTLKSYAAVFPGLSFMPTGGVSEANIADYVSLPNVIAAGGSWMVADALVKQAAETGDWSDVVAGARKASQAANAGAAK
;
A
#
# COMPACT_ATOMS: atom_id res chain seq x y z
N GLU A 1 15.87 26.46 -25.94
CA GLU A 1 17.34 26.30 -26.08
C GLU A 1 17.93 25.32 -25.07
N GLU A 2 17.50 25.32 -23.80
CA GLU A 2 17.97 24.35 -22.77
C GLU A 2 17.68 22.88 -23.11
N LEU A 3 16.50 22.56 -23.66
CA LEU A 3 16.15 21.19 -24.07
C LEU A 3 17.07 20.65 -25.17
N ALA A 4 17.57 21.52 -26.05
CA ALA A 4 18.49 21.15 -27.12
C ALA A 4 19.94 20.98 -26.62
N ALA A 5 20.31 21.57 -25.48
CA ALA A 5 21.60 21.35 -24.84
C ALA A 5 21.65 20.00 -24.10
N PHE A 6 20.50 19.53 -23.57
CA PHE A 6 20.38 18.23 -22.90
C PHE A 6 20.70 17.06 -23.84
N TYR A 7 20.14 17.06 -25.06
CA TYR A 7 20.36 16.00 -26.03
C TYR A 7 21.74 16.02 -26.71
N ARG A 8 22.55 17.07 -26.50
CA ARG A 8 23.91 17.20 -27.06
C ARG A 8 25.02 16.85 -26.06
N GLY A 9 24.67 16.29 -24.89
CA GLY A 9 25.67 15.84 -23.91
C GLY A 9 26.40 16.97 -23.18
N GLY A 10 25.86 18.19 -23.19
CA GLY A 10 26.51 19.39 -22.61
C GLY A 10 26.37 19.56 -21.10
N PHE A 11 25.76 18.61 -20.39
CA PHE A 11 25.55 18.69 -18.95
C PHE A 11 26.45 17.70 -18.20
N THR A 12 27.13 18.20 -17.18
CA THR A 12 27.83 17.35 -16.22
C THR A 12 26.84 16.58 -15.34
N LYS A 13 27.27 15.42 -14.81
CA LYS A 13 26.46 14.60 -13.88
C LYS A 13 25.89 15.43 -12.71
N ALA A 14 26.66 16.38 -12.18
CA ALA A 14 26.23 17.26 -11.09
C ALA A 14 25.10 18.22 -11.50
N GLN A 15 25.11 18.72 -12.74
CA GLN A 15 24.05 19.60 -13.24
C GLN A 15 22.76 18.84 -13.53
N ILE A 16 22.86 17.60 -14.01
CA ILE A 16 21.70 16.72 -14.21
C ILE A 16 21.04 16.39 -12.87
N LEU A 17 21.84 16.07 -11.85
CA LEU A 17 21.32 15.80 -10.50
C LEU A 17 20.64 17.03 -9.90
N ARG A 18 21.25 18.22 -10.04
CA ARG A 18 20.65 19.47 -9.56
C ARG A 18 19.29 19.74 -10.23
N TYR A 19 19.20 19.59 -11.56
CA TYR A 19 17.94 19.74 -12.29
C TYR A 19 16.87 18.74 -11.80
N TRP A 20 17.26 17.48 -11.61
CA TRP A 20 16.37 16.43 -11.10
C TRP A 20 15.89 16.70 -9.68
N GLU A 21 16.72 17.29 -8.83
CA GLU A 21 16.42 17.59 -7.44
C GLU A 21 15.64 18.91 -7.25
N SER A 22 15.82 19.91 -8.12
CA SER A 22 15.21 21.24 -7.95
C SER A 22 14.03 21.56 -8.87
N GLU A 23 14.04 21.07 -10.11
CA GLU A 23 13.09 21.48 -11.16
C GLU A 23 12.05 20.40 -11.49
N CYS A 24 12.31 19.12 -11.18
CA CYS A 24 11.33 18.03 -11.29
C CYS A 24 10.30 18.02 -10.13
N ILE A 25 9.83 19.20 -9.71
CA ILE A 25 8.66 19.34 -8.87
C ILE A 25 7.45 19.50 -9.81
N PRO A 26 6.43 18.64 -9.76
CA PRO A 26 5.23 18.81 -10.59
C PRO A 26 4.65 20.22 -10.42
N ALA A 27 4.37 20.92 -11.52
CA ALA A 27 3.91 22.32 -11.55
C ALA A 27 2.66 22.65 -10.69
N ARG A 28 1.97 21.63 -10.14
CA ARG A 28 0.88 21.79 -9.16
C ARG A 28 1.35 22.14 -7.74
N ALA A 29 2.62 21.91 -7.40
CA ALA A 29 3.12 22.15 -6.03
C ALA A 29 3.20 23.64 -5.65
N ALA A 30 3.37 24.54 -6.62
CA ALA A 30 3.53 25.97 -6.34
C ALA A 30 2.23 26.63 -5.83
N LYS A 31 1.05 26.20 -6.30
CA LYS A 31 -0.25 26.72 -5.84
C LYS A 31 -0.72 26.14 -4.50
N ALA A 32 -0.13 25.04 -4.03
CA ALA A 32 -0.49 24.40 -2.77
C ALA A 32 0.06 25.15 -1.53
N LYS A 33 1.12 25.95 -1.68
CA LYS A 33 1.75 26.69 -0.57
C LYS A 33 0.81 27.74 0.06
N ALA A 34 -0.10 28.34 -0.70
CA ALA A 34 -1.04 29.35 -0.19
C ALA A 34 -2.18 28.76 0.67
N LYS A 35 -2.56 27.48 0.45
CA LYS A 35 -3.57 26.78 1.29
C LYS A 35 -2.94 26.11 2.52
N GLN A 36 -1.66 25.72 2.47
CA GLN A 36 -0.95 25.09 3.59
C GLN A 36 -0.79 26.02 4.82
N GLY A 37 -0.72 27.34 4.63
CA GLY A 37 -0.58 28.29 5.74
C GLY A 37 -1.75 28.31 6.73
N LYS A 38 -2.97 27.99 6.29
CA LYS A 38 -4.16 27.93 7.17
C LYS A 38 -4.37 26.55 7.81
N ALA A 39 -3.89 25.46 7.20
CA ALA A 39 -3.98 24.11 7.75
C ALA A 39 -2.89 23.83 8.82
N LYS A 40 -1.71 24.46 8.69
CA LYS A 40 -0.58 24.28 9.62
C LYS A 40 -0.91 24.70 11.06
N ALA A 41 -1.75 25.72 11.25
CA ALA A 41 -2.15 26.19 12.58
C ALA A 41 -3.09 25.22 13.34
N LYS A 42 -3.63 24.18 12.68
CA LYS A 42 -4.49 23.16 13.33
C LYS A 42 -3.79 21.82 13.55
N ALA A 43 -2.60 21.62 12.98
CA ALA A 43 -1.87 20.34 12.98
C ALA A 43 -0.74 20.26 14.03
N GLU A 44 -0.29 21.40 14.56
CA GLU A 44 0.71 21.45 15.63
C GLU A 44 0.05 21.14 16.98
N GLY A 45 -0.04 19.85 17.34
CA GLY A 45 -0.45 19.46 18.69
C GLY A 45 -0.94 18.03 18.92
N ARG A 46 -1.18 17.23 17.88
CA ARG A 46 -1.76 15.89 18.07
C ARG A 46 -0.82 14.80 17.54
N LYS A 47 0.13 14.38 18.38
CA LYS A 47 0.83 13.12 18.18
C LYS A 47 -0.22 12.00 18.17
N ALA A 48 -0.15 11.08 17.20
CA ALA A 48 -0.90 9.84 17.28
C ALA A 48 -0.59 9.16 18.63
N PRO A 49 -1.59 8.54 19.29
CA PRO A 49 -1.32 7.78 20.50
C PRO A 49 -0.27 6.71 20.20
N PRO A 50 0.63 6.38 21.15
CA PRO A 50 1.64 5.36 20.95
C PRO A 50 0.93 4.00 20.87
N ARG A 51 0.57 3.58 19.66
CA ARG A 51 0.23 2.18 19.39
C ARG A 51 1.55 1.42 19.44
N THR A 52 1.63 0.37 20.25
CA THR A 52 2.75 -0.57 20.15
C THR A 52 2.65 -1.22 18.76
N PRO A 53 3.64 -1.05 17.86
CA PRO A 53 3.57 -1.65 16.55
C PRO A 53 3.48 -3.16 16.71
N ALA A 54 2.52 -3.78 16.01
CA ALA A 54 2.43 -5.24 15.95
C ALA A 54 3.76 -5.82 15.43
N SER A 55 4.15 -7.00 15.91
CA SER A 55 5.33 -7.66 15.36
C SER A 55 5.10 -7.98 13.88
N GLN A 56 6.18 -8.13 13.11
CA GLN A 56 6.04 -8.46 11.68
C GLN A 56 5.27 -9.78 11.47
N GLU A 57 5.45 -10.75 12.36
CA GLU A 57 4.71 -12.03 12.36
C GLU A 57 3.21 -11.84 12.65
N GLU A 58 2.86 -10.99 13.63
CA GLU A 58 1.47 -10.65 13.95
C GLU A 58 0.77 -10.01 12.74
N VAL A 59 1.46 -9.09 12.07
CA VAL A 59 0.94 -8.44 10.86
C VAL A 59 0.73 -9.46 9.74
N VAL A 60 1.72 -10.31 9.45
CA VAL A 60 1.58 -11.36 8.43
C VAL A 60 0.45 -12.32 8.77
N LYS A 61 0.32 -12.74 10.04
CA LYS A 61 -0.77 -13.60 10.51
C LYS A 61 -2.13 -12.95 10.27
N ARG A 62 -2.27 -11.67 10.60
CA ARG A 62 -3.51 -10.92 10.43
C ARG A 62 -3.89 -10.71 8.97
N VAL A 63 -2.93 -10.32 8.15
CA VAL A 63 -3.09 -10.24 6.69
C VAL A 63 -3.52 -11.60 6.13
N SER A 64 -2.84 -12.68 6.55
CA SER A 64 -3.11 -14.04 6.09
C SER A 64 -4.48 -14.56 6.51
N ALA A 65 -4.98 -14.13 7.67
CA ALA A 65 -6.31 -14.47 8.15
C ALA A 65 -7.41 -13.71 7.38
N CYS A 66 -7.14 -12.46 6.99
CA CYS A 66 -8.10 -11.64 6.24
C CYS A 66 -8.26 -12.08 4.78
N LYS A 67 -7.23 -12.66 4.17
CA LYS A 67 -7.16 -13.16 2.77
C LYS A 67 -7.33 -12.11 1.66
N VAL A 68 -7.89 -10.94 1.96
CA VAL A 68 -8.04 -9.83 1.03
C VAL A 68 -7.59 -8.52 1.68
N ILE A 69 -6.90 -7.66 0.91
CA ILE A 69 -6.47 -6.34 1.36
C ILE A 69 -7.03 -5.26 0.43
N PRO A 70 -7.94 -4.40 0.91
CA PRO A 70 -8.36 -3.20 0.21
C PRO A 70 -7.18 -2.25 -0.02
N VAL A 71 -6.93 -1.92 -1.29
CA VAL A 71 -5.93 -0.93 -1.71
C VAL A 71 -6.63 0.41 -1.92
N ILE A 72 -6.48 1.30 -0.94
CA ILE A 72 -7.29 2.50 -0.78
C ILE A 72 -6.55 3.73 -1.31
N LYS A 73 -7.25 4.51 -2.13
CA LYS A 73 -6.86 5.88 -2.46
C LYS A 73 -7.82 6.83 -1.73
N ILE A 74 -7.28 7.75 -0.94
CA ILE A 74 -8.06 8.74 -0.20
C ILE A 74 -7.85 10.13 -0.79
N ASP A 75 -8.90 10.74 -1.34
CA ASP A 75 -8.83 12.12 -1.85
C ASP A 75 -9.19 13.16 -0.76
N ASP A 76 -9.92 12.76 0.29
CA ASP A 76 -10.25 13.58 1.46
C ASP A 76 -10.06 12.76 2.76
N VAL A 77 -9.28 13.30 3.70
CA VAL A 77 -9.00 12.67 5.01
C VAL A 77 -10.27 12.32 5.77
N ALA A 78 -11.32 13.13 5.66
CA ALA A 78 -12.58 12.90 6.35
C ALA A 78 -13.24 11.57 5.99
N HIS A 79 -12.91 11.00 4.82
CA HIS A 79 -13.48 9.74 4.35
C HIS A 79 -12.77 8.51 4.94
N ALA A 80 -11.55 8.67 5.48
CA ALA A 80 -10.69 7.54 5.84
C ALA A 80 -11.24 6.70 7.00
N VAL A 81 -11.67 7.35 8.08
CA VAL A 81 -12.19 6.69 9.28
C VAL A 81 -13.54 5.99 9.01
N PRO A 82 -14.56 6.65 8.39
CA PRO A 82 -15.81 5.97 8.05
C PRO A 82 -15.62 4.80 7.08
N LEU A 83 -14.77 4.94 6.06
CA LEU A 83 -14.44 3.87 5.13
C LEU A 83 -13.85 2.65 5.83
N CYS A 84 -12.84 2.86 6.70
CA CYS A 84 -12.19 1.73 7.40
C CYS A 84 -13.11 1.07 8.43
N ARG A 85 -14.05 1.81 9.04
CA ARG A 85 -15.11 1.22 9.87
C ARG A 85 -16.05 0.34 9.04
N ALA A 86 -16.50 0.82 7.88
CA ALA A 86 -17.35 0.06 6.99
C ALA A 86 -16.67 -1.22 6.46
N LEU A 87 -15.38 -1.16 6.11
CA LEU A 87 -14.59 -2.33 5.76
C LEU A 87 -14.55 -3.35 6.91
N LYS A 88 -14.29 -2.89 8.13
CA LYS A 88 -14.26 -3.73 9.33
C LYS A 88 -15.61 -4.39 9.62
N ASP A 89 -16.70 -3.64 9.49
CA ASP A 89 -18.08 -4.14 9.66
C ASP A 89 -18.45 -5.16 8.56
N GLY A 90 -17.81 -5.06 7.40
CA GLY A 90 -17.86 -6.06 6.33
C GLY A 90 -16.94 -7.28 6.56
N GLY A 91 -16.19 -7.33 7.65
CA GLY A 91 -15.29 -8.44 7.97
C GLY A 91 -13.89 -8.32 7.35
N ILE A 92 -13.45 -7.11 7.01
CA ILE A 92 -12.09 -6.81 6.55
C ILE A 92 -11.44 -5.83 7.51
N ASP A 93 -10.49 -6.31 8.33
CA ASP A 93 -9.80 -5.53 9.35
C ASP A 93 -8.35 -5.16 8.97
N VAL A 94 -8.04 -5.18 7.67
CA VAL A 94 -6.75 -4.79 7.09
C VAL A 94 -6.99 -3.73 6.01
N ALA A 95 -6.14 -2.71 5.91
CA ALA A 95 -6.24 -1.67 4.88
C ALA A 95 -4.86 -1.24 4.36
N GLU A 96 -4.64 -1.20 3.04
CA GLU A 96 -3.46 -0.59 2.41
C GLU A 96 -3.82 0.83 1.94
N ILE A 97 -3.50 1.87 2.72
CA ILE A 97 -3.74 3.28 2.34
C ILE A 97 -2.56 3.80 1.52
N THR A 98 -2.80 4.18 0.28
CA THR A 98 -1.74 4.55 -0.66
C THR A 98 -1.27 6.00 -0.52
N PHE A 99 0.02 6.24 -0.73
CA PHE A 99 0.65 7.57 -0.82
C PHE A 99 0.47 8.23 -2.21
N ARG A 100 -0.55 7.80 -2.97
CA ARG A 100 -0.88 8.38 -4.29
C ARG A 100 -1.57 9.74 -4.19
N THR A 101 -1.96 10.15 -2.99
CA THR A 101 -2.53 11.47 -2.70
C THR A 101 -1.79 12.09 -1.52
N SER A 102 -1.86 13.41 -1.39
CA SER A 102 -1.31 14.11 -0.22
C SER A 102 -2.03 13.76 1.09
N CYS A 103 -3.23 13.18 1.01
CA CYS A 103 -4.05 12.82 2.16
C CYS A 103 -3.61 11.50 2.80
N GLY A 104 -2.85 10.65 2.10
CA GLY A 104 -2.47 9.31 2.57
C GLY A 104 -1.87 9.25 3.98
N PRO A 105 -0.80 10.02 4.29
CA PRO A 105 -0.18 10.01 5.61
C PRO A 105 -1.14 10.39 6.74
N GLU A 106 -1.93 11.44 6.52
CA GLU A 106 -2.89 11.91 7.51
C GLU A 106 -4.06 10.93 7.67
N ALA A 107 -4.54 10.34 6.57
CA ALA A 107 -5.56 9.28 6.61
C ALA A 107 -5.11 8.08 7.45
N ILE A 108 -3.86 7.61 7.32
CA ILE A 108 -3.31 6.54 8.17
C ILE A 108 -3.39 6.93 9.64
N ARG A 109 -2.97 8.16 9.99
CA ARG A 109 -2.98 8.64 11.37
C ARG A 109 -4.38 8.64 11.97
N GLU A 110 -5.36 9.16 11.25
CA GLU A 110 -6.74 9.24 11.73
C GLU A 110 -7.35 7.83 11.87
N VAL A 111 -7.09 6.92 10.93
CA VAL A 111 -7.57 5.52 11.01
C VAL A 111 -6.93 4.78 12.19
N CYS A 112 -5.61 4.87 12.35
CA CYS A 112 -4.91 4.21 13.46
C CYS A 112 -5.35 4.74 14.83
N ARG A 113 -5.77 6.01 14.91
CA ARG A 113 -6.29 6.64 16.13
C ARG A 113 -7.73 6.23 16.43
N ASP A 114 -8.61 6.27 15.43
CA ASP A 114 -10.07 6.25 15.63
C ASP A 114 -10.76 4.94 15.23
N VAL A 115 -10.00 3.98 14.67
CA VAL A 115 -10.51 2.66 14.25
C VAL A 115 -9.72 1.56 14.96
N GLU A 116 -10.22 1.17 16.12
CA GLU A 116 -9.64 0.09 16.91
C GLU A 116 -9.66 -1.24 16.14
N GLY A 117 -8.59 -2.03 16.28
CA GLY A 117 -8.54 -3.36 15.69
C GLY A 117 -8.51 -3.37 14.16
N VAL A 118 -7.99 -2.33 13.50
CA VAL A 118 -7.61 -2.40 12.08
C VAL A 118 -6.08 -2.37 11.95
N CYS A 119 -5.56 -3.24 11.09
CA CYS A 119 -4.16 -3.28 10.65
C CYS A 119 -3.99 -2.39 9.42
N VAL A 120 -3.20 -1.33 9.53
CA VAL A 120 -3.08 -0.30 8.49
C VAL A 120 -1.70 -0.32 7.86
N GLY A 121 -1.64 -0.53 6.55
CA GLY A 121 -0.42 -0.44 5.77
C GLY A 121 -0.33 0.87 4.97
N ALA A 122 0.89 1.34 4.76
CA ALA A 122 1.18 2.42 3.82
C ALA A 122 1.56 1.84 2.45
N GLY A 123 0.72 2.08 1.45
CA GLY A 123 0.94 1.64 0.06
C GLY A 123 1.62 2.69 -0.81
N THR A 124 2.23 2.25 -1.90
CA THR A 124 2.93 3.13 -2.86
C THR A 124 4.05 3.96 -2.20
N VAL A 125 4.78 3.36 -1.26
CA VAL A 125 5.98 3.96 -0.68
C VAL A 125 7.15 3.80 -1.66
N LEU A 126 7.80 4.89 -2.02
CA LEU A 126 8.85 4.97 -3.04
C LEU A 126 10.19 5.46 -2.47
N THR A 127 10.21 6.04 -1.27
CA THR A 127 11.43 6.61 -0.67
C THR A 127 11.60 6.23 0.80
N PRO A 128 12.83 6.22 1.33
CA PRO A 128 13.08 6.01 2.76
C PRO A 128 12.34 7.02 3.66
N GLN A 129 12.22 8.27 3.24
CA GLN A 129 11.52 9.32 4.00
C GLN A 129 10.02 9.01 4.13
N GLN A 130 9.42 8.40 3.11
CA GLN A 130 8.03 7.97 3.18
C GLN A 130 7.82 6.81 4.16
N VAL A 131 8.83 5.97 4.41
CA VAL A 131 8.78 4.96 5.48
C VAL A 131 8.67 5.63 6.84
N ASP A 132 9.46 6.67 7.09
CA ASP A 132 9.40 7.41 8.35
C ASP A 132 8.04 8.06 8.55
N ILE A 133 7.56 8.76 7.52
CA ILE A 133 6.23 9.37 7.53
C ILE A 133 5.15 8.31 7.80
N ALA A 134 5.20 7.15 7.15
CA ALA A 134 4.23 6.07 7.35
C ALA A 134 4.23 5.57 8.80
N VAL A 135 5.40 5.22 9.33
CA VAL A 135 5.54 4.67 10.69
C VAL A 135 5.20 5.72 11.74
N ASP A 136 5.60 6.98 11.56
CA ASP A 136 5.28 8.06 12.48
C ASP A 136 3.78 8.40 12.51
N ASN A 137 3.04 8.10 11.44
CA ASN A 137 1.57 8.16 11.41
C ASN A 137 0.90 6.85 11.87
N GLY A 138 1.67 5.82 12.24
CA GLY A 138 1.17 4.60 12.87
C GLY A 138 0.92 3.42 11.91
N ALA A 139 1.51 3.41 10.72
CA ALA A 139 1.41 2.26 9.82
C ALA A 139 2.05 0.99 10.42
N ASP A 140 1.35 -0.13 10.34
CA ASP A 140 1.78 -1.47 10.78
C ASP A 140 2.68 -2.15 9.74
N PHE A 141 2.53 -1.82 8.46
CA PHE A 141 3.37 -2.33 7.37
C PHE A 141 3.54 -1.34 6.22
N VAL A 142 4.53 -1.58 5.38
CA VAL A 142 4.87 -0.76 4.21
C VAL A 142 4.83 -1.60 2.95
N VAL A 143 4.24 -1.04 1.89
CA VAL A 143 4.12 -1.68 0.57
C VAL A 143 4.66 -0.74 -0.51
N SER A 144 5.52 -1.29 -1.38
CA SER A 144 6.04 -0.60 -2.56
C SER A 144 5.56 -1.30 -3.84
N PRO A 145 5.37 -0.58 -4.97
CA PRO A 145 5.02 -1.21 -6.23
C PRO A 145 6.18 -2.01 -6.84
N GLY A 146 7.42 -1.78 -6.40
CA GLY A 146 8.61 -2.51 -6.78
C GLY A 146 9.57 -2.69 -5.61
N PHE A 147 10.69 -3.38 -5.82
CA PHE A 147 11.75 -3.55 -4.83
C PHE A 147 12.78 -2.41 -4.90
N ASP A 148 12.88 -1.62 -3.84
CA ASP A 148 14.00 -0.69 -3.60
C ASP A 148 14.72 -1.07 -2.30
N GLN A 149 16.00 -1.38 -2.41
CA GLN A 149 16.83 -1.77 -1.28
C GLN A 149 16.88 -0.68 -0.19
N ARG A 150 16.93 0.60 -0.56
CA ARG A 150 17.02 1.72 0.40
C ARG A 150 15.73 1.85 1.21
N VAL A 151 14.58 1.63 0.58
CA VAL A 151 13.28 1.58 1.26
C VAL A 151 13.27 0.43 2.25
N GLY A 152 13.67 -0.76 1.82
CA GLY A 152 13.67 -1.94 2.69
C GLY A 152 14.68 -1.87 3.84
N GLU A 153 15.87 -1.28 3.63
CA GLU A 153 16.82 -0.99 4.71
C GLU A 153 16.24 -0.03 5.74
N ARG A 154 15.48 0.98 5.29
CA ARG A 154 14.78 1.88 6.21
C ARG A 154 13.65 1.20 6.97
N CYS A 155 12.86 0.35 6.31
CA CYS A 155 11.84 -0.46 6.97
C CYS A 155 12.46 -1.36 8.06
N ARG A 156 13.60 -1.99 7.76
CA ARG A 156 14.36 -2.79 8.73
C ARG A 156 14.81 -1.96 9.92
N ALA A 157 15.37 -0.77 9.69
CA ALA A 157 15.80 0.14 10.76
C ALA A 157 14.62 0.62 11.64
N ARG A 158 13.44 0.82 11.02
CA ARG A 158 12.20 1.19 11.71
C ARG A 158 11.43 -0.01 12.29
N LYS A 159 11.93 -1.24 12.09
CA LYS A 159 11.32 -2.51 12.52
C LYS A 159 9.87 -2.70 12.01
N VAL A 160 9.56 -2.18 10.82
CA VAL A 160 8.24 -2.32 10.18
C VAL A 160 8.29 -3.37 9.08
N LEU A 161 7.21 -4.14 8.90
CA LEU A 161 7.11 -5.13 7.83
C LEU A 161 7.18 -4.43 6.46
N TYR A 162 7.95 -5.00 5.54
CA TYR A 162 8.09 -4.49 4.18
C TYR A 162 7.64 -5.53 3.15
N LEU A 163 6.68 -5.16 2.30
CA LEU A 163 6.15 -5.97 1.20
C LEU A 163 6.48 -5.28 -0.15
N PRO A 164 7.71 -5.43 -0.68
CA PRO A 164 8.09 -4.88 -1.98
C PRO A 164 7.42 -5.64 -3.14
N GLY A 165 7.07 -4.91 -4.19
CA GLY A 165 6.62 -5.49 -5.45
C GLY A 165 7.73 -6.21 -6.22
N VAL A 166 7.43 -7.38 -6.77
CA VAL A 166 8.29 -8.15 -7.68
C VAL A 166 7.44 -8.81 -8.76
N VAL A 167 8.02 -9.08 -9.93
CA VAL A 167 7.37 -9.89 -10.99
C VAL A 167 8.30 -10.94 -11.62
N THR A 168 9.60 -10.86 -11.40
CA THR A 168 10.60 -11.78 -11.97
C THR A 168 11.36 -12.59 -10.91
N PRO A 169 11.92 -13.75 -11.26
CA PRO A 169 12.80 -14.53 -10.37
C PRO A 169 13.98 -13.71 -9.83
N SER A 170 14.60 -12.86 -10.68
CA SER A 170 15.73 -12.03 -10.29
C SER A 170 15.36 -11.01 -9.20
N GLU A 171 14.17 -10.43 -9.26
CA GLU A 171 13.67 -9.50 -8.23
C GLU A 171 13.33 -10.23 -6.93
N VAL A 172 12.70 -11.41 -7.03
CA VAL A 172 12.44 -12.29 -5.87
C VAL A 172 13.74 -12.63 -5.15
N MET A 173 14.75 -13.07 -5.91
CA MET A 173 16.08 -13.39 -5.38
C MET A 173 16.76 -12.16 -4.78
N ALA A 174 16.65 -10.98 -5.40
CA ALA A 174 17.24 -9.76 -4.87
C ALA A 174 16.60 -9.35 -3.54
N ALA A 175 15.27 -9.41 -3.44
CA ALA A 175 14.54 -9.08 -2.21
C ALA A 175 14.86 -10.07 -1.07
N SER A 176 14.86 -11.37 -1.37
CA SER A 176 15.14 -12.42 -0.40
C SER A 176 16.61 -12.43 0.05
N SER A 177 17.57 -12.37 -0.88
CA SER A 177 19.00 -12.45 -0.52
C SER A 177 19.53 -11.21 0.20
N ARG A 178 19.14 -10.01 -0.26
CA ARG A 178 19.71 -8.75 0.26
C ARG A 178 19.08 -8.33 1.59
N LEU A 179 17.78 -8.57 1.75
CA LEU A 179 17.02 -8.12 2.91
C LEU A 179 16.39 -9.24 3.73
N ARG A 180 16.56 -10.51 3.33
CA ARG A 180 15.99 -11.70 4.01
C ARG A 180 14.46 -11.65 4.08
N LEU A 181 13.83 -11.05 3.08
CA LEU A 181 12.38 -10.98 2.99
C LEU A 181 11.81 -12.34 2.58
N THR A 182 10.79 -12.79 3.30
CA THR A 182 10.08 -14.05 3.04
C THR A 182 8.67 -13.82 2.48
N THR A 183 8.18 -12.58 2.52
CA THR A 183 6.86 -12.21 2.00
C THR A 183 6.99 -11.02 1.06
N LEU A 184 6.49 -11.16 -0.17
CA LEU A 184 6.66 -10.18 -1.25
C LEU A 184 5.31 -9.81 -1.85
N LYS A 185 5.17 -8.59 -2.38
CA LYS A 185 4.04 -8.23 -3.22
C LYS A 185 4.30 -8.70 -4.66
N PHE A 186 3.31 -9.27 -5.32
CA PHE A 186 3.40 -9.61 -6.74
C PHE A 186 2.53 -8.62 -7.54
N PHE A 187 3.15 -7.68 -8.25
CA PHE A 187 2.44 -6.54 -8.85
C PHE A 187 3.08 -6.07 -10.17
N PRO A 188 2.29 -5.82 -11.24
CA PRO A 188 0.84 -6.04 -11.36
C PRO A 188 0.49 -7.49 -11.74
N ALA A 189 -0.22 -8.21 -10.87
CA ALA A 189 -0.38 -9.67 -10.94
C ALA A 189 -0.95 -10.18 -12.26
N SER A 190 -2.12 -9.70 -12.69
CA SER A 190 -2.79 -10.21 -13.90
C SER A 190 -1.99 -9.96 -15.19
N ASN A 191 -1.14 -8.94 -15.22
CA ASN A 191 -0.31 -8.61 -16.39
C ASN A 191 0.94 -9.49 -16.51
N PHE A 192 1.35 -10.16 -15.43
CA PHE A 192 2.57 -10.95 -15.36
C PHE A 192 2.28 -12.45 -15.12
N GLY A 193 1.19 -12.94 -15.74
CA GLY A 193 0.80 -14.36 -15.72
C GLY A 193 -0.06 -14.79 -14.52
N GLY A 194 -0.38 -13.86 -13.61
CA GLY A 194 -1.37 -14.08 -12.54
C GLY A 194 -1.06 -15.28 -11.64
N ALA A 195 -2.10 -16.02 -11.27
CA ALA A 195 -2.00 -17.20 -10.41
C ALA A 195 -1.08 -18.29 -11.00
N GLY A 196 -0.99 -18.42 -12.33
CA GLY A 196 -0.12 -19.39 -13.00
C GLY A 196 1.37 -19.16 -12.71
N THR A 197 1.80 -17.90 -12.68
CA THR A 197 3.17 -17.52 -12.31
C THR A 197 3.44 -17.86 -10.84
N LEU A 198 2.52 -17.51 -9.94
CA LEU A 198 2.68 -17.79 -8.51
C LEU A 198 2.67 -19.29 -8.21
N LYS A 199 1.88 -20.08 -8.93
CA LYS A 199 1.91 -21.55 -8.85
C LYS A 199 3.28 -22.10 -9.24
N SER A 200 3.89 -21.56 -10.29
CA SER A 200 5.27 -21.92 -10.68
C SER A 200 6.28 -21.53 -9.59
N TYR A 201 6.11 -20.37 -8.97
CA TYR A 201 7.00 -19.88 -7.92
C TYR A 201 6.92 -20.70 -6.63
N ALA A 202 5.80 -21.35 -6.34
CA ALA A 202 5.69 -22.22 -5.16
C ALA A 202 6.74 -23.35 -5.16
N ALA A 203 7.07 -23.89 -6.35
CA ALA A 203 8.09 -24.92 -6.50
C ALA A 203 9.52 -24.36 -6.52
N VAL A 204 9.71 -23.17 -7.10
CA VAL A 204 11.04 -22.56 -7.30
C VAL A 204 11.56 -21.87 -6.03
N PHE A 205 10.66 -21.29 -5.24
CA PHE A 205 10.99 -20.49 -4.07
C PHE A 205 10.31 -21.02 -2.80
N PRO A 206 10.70 -22.22 -2.32
CA PRO A 206 10.13 -22.78 -1.12
C PRO A 206 10.35 -21.85 0.08
N GLY A 207 9.30 -21.62 0.86
CA GLY A 207 9.32 -20.73 2.02
C GLY A 207 9.12 -19.23 1.71
N LEU A 208 8.96 -18.86 0.45
CA LEU A 208 8.50 -17.51 0.08
C LEU A 208 6.99 -17.48 -0.09
N SER A 209 6.38 -16.39 0.36
CA SER A 209 4.96 -16.11 0.19
C SER A 209 4.73 -14.80 -0.56
N PHE A 210 3.57 -14.71 -1.21
CA PHE A 210 3.24 -13.63 -2.11
C PHE A 210 1.89 -13.00 -1.76
N MET A 211 1.81 -11.70 -2.03
CA MET A 211 0.58 -10.91 -1.98
C MET A 211 0.30 -10.34 -3.38
N PRO A 212 -0.44 -11.06 -4.25
CA PRO A 212 -0.78 -10.57 -5.59
C PRO A 212 -1.64 -9.31 -5.50
N THR A 213 -1.35 -8.32 -6.35
CA THR A 213 -2.15 -7.11 -6.50
C THR A 213 -2.14 -6.65 -7.94
N GLY A 214 -3.24 -6.08 -8.41
CA GLY A 214 -3.38 -5.57 -9.79
C GLY A 214 -4.12 -6.58 -10.67
N GLY A 215 -5.34 -6.21 -11.05
CA GLY A 215 -6.25 -7.07 -11.83
C GLY A 215 -6.93 -8.18 -11.02
N VAL A 216 -6.80 -8.19 -9.70
CA VAL A 216 -7.58 -9.06 -8.80
C VAL A 216 -8.99 -8.50 -8.65
N SER A 217 -9.99 -9.36 -8.69
CA SER A 217 -11.40 -9.07 -8.51
C SER A 217 -12.10 -10.19 -7.75
N GLU A 218 -13.38 -10.00 -7.42
CA GLU A 218 -14.22 -11.06 -6.83
C GLU A 218 -14.26 -12.32 -7.71
N ALA A 219 -14.20 -12.17 -9.04
CA ALA A 219 -14.30 -13.28 -9.98
C ALA A 219 -13.06 -14.18 -10.03
N ASN A 220 -11.88 -13.67 -9.65
CA ASN A 220 -10.62 -14.40 -9.80
C ASN A 220 -9.79 -14.51 -8.51
N ILE A 221 -10.22 -13.90 -7.40
CA ILE A 221 -9.46 -13.96 -6.14
C ILE A 221 -9.19 -15.39 -5.68
N ALA A 222 -10.15 -16.30 -5.88
CA ALA A 222 -10.04 -17.71 -5.50
C ALA A 222 -8.86 -18.42 -6.18
N ASP A 223 -8.52 -18.05 -7.43
CA ASP A 223 -7.40 -18.63 -8.17
C ASP A 223 -6.05 -18.30 -7.52
N TYR A 224 -5.98 -17.17 -6.82
CA TYR A 224 -4.78 -16.73 -6.12
C TYR A 224 -4.70 -17.31 -4.71
N VAL A 225 -5.75 -17.12 -3.90
CA VAL A 225 -5.71 -17.43 -2.46
C VAL A 225 -5.80 -18.93 -2.13
N SER A 226 -6.13 -19.77 -3.11
CA SER A 226 -5.99 -21.24 -3.01
C SER A 226 -4.54 -21.72 -3.12
N LEU A 227 -3.60 -20.88 -3.56
CA LEU A 227 -2.19 -21.26 -3.65
C LEU A 227 -1.51 -21.20 -2.27
N PRO A 228 -0.74 -22.22 -1.88
CA PRO A 228 -0.14 -22.30 -0.54
C PRO A 228 0.92 -21.23 -0.28
N ASN A 229 1.48 -20.64 -1.34
CA ASN A 229 2.44 -19.54 -1.27
C ASN A 229 1.76 -18.17 -1.40
N VAL A 230 0.44 -18.04 -1.25
CA VAL A 230 -0.28 -16.76 -1.25
C VAL A 230 -0.89 -16.50 0.11
N ILE A 231 -0.51 -15.36 0.73
CA ILE A 231 -1.02 -15.00 2.06
C ILE A 231 -2.38 -14.28 1.98
N ALA A 232 -2.52 -13.37 1.03
CA ALA A 232 -3.71 -12.57 0.78
C ALA A 232 -3.61 -11.91 -0.60
N ALA A 233 -4.73 -11.49 -1.19
CA ALA A 233 -4.73 -10.74 -2.44
C ALA A 233 -5.16 -9.28 -2.23
N GLY A 234 -4.43 -8.35 -2.83
CA GLY A 234 -4.74 -6.91 -2.80
C GLY A 234 -5.62 -6.48 -3.96
N GLY A 235 -6.61 -5.64 -3.70
CA GLY A 235 -7.43 -5.03 -4.75
C GLY A 235 -8.31 -3.88 -4.27
N SER A 236 -8.99 -3.23 -5.21
CA SER A 236 -9.73 -1.98 -4.93
C SER A 236 -11.20 -2.02 -5.33
N TRP A 237 -11.74 -3.17 -5.76
CA TRP A 237 -13.12 -3.24 -6.28
C TRP A 237 -14.18 -2.98 -5.19
N MET A 238 -13.89 -3.38 -3.95
CA MET A 238 -14.74 -3.11 -2.78
C MET A 238 -14.63 -1.67 -2.24
N VAL A 239 -13.65 -0.91 -2.74
CA VAL A 239 -13.39 0.50 -2.37
C VAL A 239 -13.24 1.36 -3.61
N ALA A 240 -14.01 1.05 -4.66
CA ALA A 240 -13.94 1.78 -5.92
C ALA A 240 -14.24 3.28 -5.70
N ASP A 241 -13.54 4.15 -6.41
CA ASP A 241 -13.64 5.61 -6.24
C ASP A 241 -15.09 6.13 -6.28
N ALA A 242 -15.92 5.61 -7.20
CA ALA A 242 -17.32 6.00 -7.31
C ALA A 242 -18.14 5.61 -6.07
N LEU A 243 -17.92 4.39 -5.57
CA LEU A 243 -18.58 3.87 -4.38
C LEU A 243 -18.22 4.68 -3.12
N VAL A 244 -16.93 4.98 -2.93
CA VAL A 244 -16.45 5.76 -1.78
C VAL A 244 -16.97 7.20 -1.83
N LYS A 245 -17.00 7.82 -3.02
CA LYS A 245 -17.54 9.17 -3.19
C LYS A 245 -19.03 9.23 -2.88
N GLN A 246 -19.81 8.31 -3.44
CA GLN A 246 -21.24 8.23 -3.17
C GLN A 246 -21.51 8.06 -1.67
N ALA A 247 -20.81 7.15 -1.00
CA ALA A 247 -20.96 6.92 0.44
C ALA A 247 -20.58 8.16 1.28
N ALA A 248 -19.54 8.89 0.87
CA ALA A 248 -19.13 10.11 1.53
C ALA A 248 -20.14 11.26 1.35
N GLU A 249 -20.76 11.37 0.18
CA GLU A 249 -21.77 12.39 -0.13
C GLU A 249 -23.08 12.15 0.61
N THR A 250 -23.52 10.89 0.71
CA THR A 250 -24.78 10.51 1.38
C THR A 250 -24.62 10.26 2.88
N GLY A 251 -23.40 9.97 3.33
CA GLY A 251 -23.13 9.46 4.68
C GLY A 251 -23.51 7.98 4.88
N ASP A 252 -23.98 7.30 3.84
CA ASP A 252 -24.38 5.89 3.87
C ASP A 252 -23.26 4.99 3.33
N TRP A 253 -22.70 4.17 4.22
CA TRP A 253 -21.62 3.24 3.91
C TRP A 253 -22.08 1.79 3.71
N SER A 254 -23.39 1.54 3.66
CA SER A 254 -23.97 0.19 3.57
C SER A 254 -23.47 -0.61 2.37
N ASP A 255 -23.33 0.00 1.20
CA ASP A 255 -22.80 -0.64 0.00
C ASP A 255 -21.31 -1.02 0.15
N VAL A 256 -20.53 -0.21 0.87
CA VAL A 256 -19.12 -0.54 1.19
C VAL A 256 -19.06 -1.74 2.14
N VAL A 257 -19.92 -1.78 3.17
CA VAL A 257 -20.03 -2.94 4.07
C VAL A 257 -20.39 -4.20 3.30
N ALA A 258 -21.38 -4.11 2.40
CA ALA A 258 -21.82 -5.23 1.58
C ALA A 258 -20.70 -5.71 0.62
N GLY A 259 -20.00 -4.78 -0.02
CA GLY A 259 -18.87 -5.07 -0.91
C GLY A 259 -17.70 -5.73 -0.16
N ALA A 260 -17.36 -5.22 1.03
CA ALA A 260 -16.34 -5.80 1.89
C ALA A 260 -16.71 -7.22 2.34
N ARG A 261 -17.98 -7.46 2.72
CA ARG A 261 -18.48 -8.78 3.08
C ARG A 261 -18.37 -9.78 1.93
N LYS A 262 -18.79 -9.39 0.73
CA LYS A 262 -18.65 -10.24 -0.46
C LYS A 262 -17.19 -10.57 -0.76
N ALA A 263 -16.31 -9.58 -0.71
CA ALA A 263 -14.88 -9.78 -0.94
C ALA A 263 -14.25 -10.71 0.11
N SER A 264 -14.56 -10.52 1.39
CA SER A 264 -14.09 -11.38 2.49
C SER A 264 -14.58 -12.82 2.33
N GLN A 265 -15.86 -13.02 2.01
CA GLN A 265 -16.43 -14.35 1.77
C GLN A 265 -15.80 -15.05 0.56
N ALA A 266 -15.66 -14.34 -0.57
CA ALA A 266 -15.04 -14.89 -1.77
C ALA A 266 -13.57 -15.31 -1.53
N ALA A 267 -12.81 -14.49 -0.80
CA ALA A 267 -11.42 -14.78 -0.46
C ALA A 267 -11.31 -16.00 0.47
N ASN A 268 -12.12 -16.06 1.53
CA ASN A 268 -12.10 -17.17 2.48
C ASN A 268 -12.58 -18.50 1.84
N ALA A 269 -13.64 -18.45 1.03
CA ALA A 269 -14.12 -19.61 0.29
C ALA A 269 -13.10 -20.11 -0.74
N GLY A 270 -12.36 -19.20 -1.38
CA GLY A 270 -11.26 -19.55 -2.28
C GLY A 270 -10.09 -20.21 -1.55
N ALA A 271 -9.72 -19.73 -0.37
CA ALA A 271 -8.59 -20.24 0.40
C ALA A 271 -8.86 -21.60 1.06
N ALA A 272 -10.12 -21.99 1.18
CA ALA A 272 -10.52 -23.29 1.72
C ALA A 272 -10.53 -24.42 0.66
N LYS A 273 -10.26 -24.11 -0.60
CA LYS A 273 -10.17 -25.08 -1.72
C LYS A 273 -8.75 -25.59 -1.87
#